data_AF-A0A1E7ELS7-F1
#
_entry.id   AF-A0A1E7ELS7-F1
#
_cell.length_a   1.000
_cell.length_b   1.000
_cell.length_c   1.000
_cell.angle_alpha   90.00
_cell.angle_beta   90.00
_cell.angle_gamma   90.00
#
_symmetry.space_group_name_H-M   'P 1'
#
loop_
_entity.id
_entity.type
_entity.pdbx_description
1 polymer ?
#
loop_
_entity_poly.entity_id
_entity_poly.type
_entity_poly.pdbx_seq_one_letter_code
_entity_poly.pdbx_strand_id
1 'polypeptide(L)'
;MKQFGVALPASLAGLSDSSASSSGHNINNVDDSNDGKSSSVDFLSGMNQRLNNLDIIDPVANKQSEFVLQAGSTASKRLAPITANKSSPVTDPAGFPTSDFFQRANHLIVTREGKEKIFNNVMDIWQQGAETGCIPSMINYAGNTSQHKPHLGLPLLLEGAIRGHPHAVVLLVDQCYEKSEPLRPFSLCMYWSKMVKNWVGIEGEKYRKFLEEEKKMNNDLYKHCNICGKQESDLVDLKTCNGCKLPSYCSKQCQTIDWEEGTHKNECNQLKILMKYHEPYANEIREQIMRGDDPKTMISLQKLRNKLGLTRPRKEYEEYLDDSIIFQINRVTINPSTLLIPRNNGTVYVGSWTEKM
;
A
#
# COMPACT_ATOMS: atom_id res chain seq x y z
N MET A 1 -12.46 17.15 -42.27
CA MET A 1 -12.58 15.70 -42.05
C MET A 1 -11.53 14.98 -42.89
N LYS A 2 -10.63 14.23 -42.28
CA LYS A 2 -9.71 13.29 -42.96
C LYS A 2 -9.68 12.01 -42.13
N GLN A 3 -10.21 10.92 -42.68
CA GLN A 3 -10.16 9.61 -42.05
C GLN A 3 -8.79 8.99 -42.36
N PHE A 4 -8.08 8.53 -41.33
CA PHE A 4 -6.96 7.61 -41.48
C PHE A 4 -7.43 6.22 -41.07
N GLY A 5 -7.65 5.35 -42.05
CA GLY A 5 -7.86 3.92 -41.80
C GLY A 5 -6.52 3.25 -41.55
N VAL A 6 -6.37 2.58 -40.41
CA VAL A 6 -5.24 1.70 -40.12
C VAL A 6 -5.74 0.26 -40.25
N ALA A 7 -5.15 -0.48 -41.19
CA ALA A 7 -5.48 -1.89 -41.40
C ALA A 7 -4.80 -2.77 -40.33
N LEU A 8 -5.55 -3.72 -39.78
CA LEU A 8 -5.00 -4.84 -39.02
C LEU A 8 -4.67 -6.00 -39.98
N PRO A 9 -3.50 -6.65 -39.87
CA PRO A 9 -3.23 -7.89 -40.59
C PRO A 9 -3.97 -9.05 -39.92
N ALA A 10 -4.58 -9.91 -40.74
CA ALA A 10 -5.34 -11.07 -40.29
C ALA A 10 -4.49 -12.34 -40.20
N SER A 11 -4.88 -13.22 -39.26
CA SER A 11 -4.81 -14.69 -39.31
C SER A 11 -3.53 -15.39 -39.78
N LEU A 12 -2.99 -16.25 -38.91
CA LEU A 12 -2.30 -17.48 -39.31
C LEU A 12 -2.97 -18.64 -38.56
N ALA A 13 -3.48 -19.63 -39.30
CA ALA A 13 -4.20 -20.80 -38.80
C ALA A 13 -3.83 -22.05 -39.61
N GLY A 14 -3.90 -23.23 -38.98
CA GLY A 14 -3.33 -24.51 -39.47
C GLY A 14 -1.86 -24.66 -39.02
N LEU A 15 -1.31 -25.85 -38.73
CA LEU A 15 -1.70 -27.28 -38.88
C LEU A 15 -0.97 -28.09 -37.76
N SER A 16 -1.30 -29.33 -37.36
CA SER A 16 -2.42 -30.27 -37.57
C SER A 16 -2.33 -31.40 -36.52
N ASP A 17 -3.30 -32.33 -36.48
CA ASP A 17 -3.26 -33.55 -35.63
C ASP A 17 -2.08 -34.49 -35.94
N SER A 18 -1.54 -35.16 -34.90
CA SER A 18 -0.99 -36.53 -35.03
C SER A 18 -0.79 -37.24 -33.67
N SER A 19 -1.72 -38.15 -33.38
CA SER A 19 -1.53 -39.47 -32.74
C SER A 19 -0.33 -39.75 -31.80
N ALA A 20 -0.68 -40.02 -30.53
CA ALA A 20 -0.23 -41.12 -29.67
C ALA A 20 1.07 -41.91 -30.00
N SER A 21 1.97 -41.96 -29.01
CA SER A 21 2.76 -43.17 -28.72
C SER A 21 2.94 -43.32 -27.21
N SER A 22 2.75 -44.55 -26.72
CA SER A 22 2.79 -44.90 -25.30
C SER A 22 4.18 -45.37 -24.87
N SER A 23 4.68 -44.87 -23.74
CA SER A 23 5.65 -45.61 -22.91
C SER A 23 5.38 -45.33 -21.44
N GLY A 24 4.82 -46.34 -20.75
CA GLY A 24 4.57 -46.24 -19.32
C GLY A 24 5.85 -46.38 -18.52
N HIS A 25 6.01 -45.56 -17.48
CA HIS A 25 6.90 -45.86 -16.36
C HIS A 25 6.10 -45.84 -15.06
N ASN A 26 6.23 -46.93 -14.33
CA ASN A 26 5.46 -47.27 -13.16
C ASN A 26 6.19 -46.73 -11.93
N ILE A 27 5.58 -45.82 -11.17
CA ILE A 27 6.10 -45.35 -9.88
C ILE A 27 5.01 -45.53 -8.84
N ASN A 28 5.39 -46.13 -7.71
CA ASN A 28 4.46 -46.68 -6.73
C ASN A 28 3.65 -45.61 -6.00
N ASN A 29 2.39 -45.96 -5.71
CA ASN A 29 1.58 -45.24 -4.72
C ASN A 29 2.27 -45.30 -3.34
N VAL A 30 2.34 -44.15 -2.67
CA VAL A 30 2.35 -44.08 -1.22
C VAL A 30 1.16 -43.20 -0.84
N ASP A 31 0.19 -43.80 -0.16
CA ASP A 31 -0.95 -43.07 0.39
C ASP A 31 -0.47 -42.17 1.54
N ASP A 32 -0.76 -40.87 1.45
CA ASP A 32 -0.81 -40.01 2.63
C ASP A 32 -1.98 -39.02 2.50
N SER A 33 -3.10 -39.41 3.10
CA SER A 33 -4.34 -38.63 3.13
C SER A 33 -4.22 -37.50 4.16
N ASN A 34 -4.14 -36.26 3.71
CA ASN A 34 -4.22 -35.11 4.62
C ASN A 34 -5.11 -33.99 4.04
N ASP A 35 -6.41 -34.09 4.30
CA ASP A 35 -7.47 -33.20 3.81
C ASP A 35 -7.45 -31.83 4.53
N GLY A 36 -6.42 -31.04 4.24
CA GLY A 36 -6.22 -29.68 4.77
C GLY A 36 -7.09 -28.61 4.09
N LYS A 37 -8.42 -28.77 4.09
CA LYS A 37 -9.35 -27.73 3.58
C LYS A 37 -9.40 -26.52 4.52
N SER A 38 -8.39 -25.65 4.41
CA SER A 38 -8.40 -24.31 5.00
C SER A 38 -9.50 -23.45 4.36
N SER A 39 -10.52 -23.09 5.14
CA SER A 39 -11.60 -22.20 4.71
C SER A 39 -11.09 -20.75 4.71
N SER A 40 -11.27 -20.02 3.60
CA SER A 40 -10.92 -18.59 3.53
C SER A 40 -11.88 -17.68 4.32
N VAL A 41 -12.93 -18.25 4.92
CA VAL A 41 -14.01 -17.51 5.59
C VAL A 41 -13.59 -17.08 7.00
N ASP A 42 -12.74 -17.86 7.67
CA ASP A 42 -12.33 -17.62 9.06
C ASP A 42 -11.33 -16.45 9.22
N PHE A 43 -10.65 -16.05 8.14
CA PHE A 43 -9.66 -14.96 8.16
C PHE A 43 -10.30 -13.57 8.38
N LEU A 44 -11.51 -13.36 7.88
CA LEU A 44 -12.21 -12.07 7.97
C LEU A 44 -12.75 -11.78 9.38
N SER A 45 -13.11 -12.81 10.14
CA SER A 45 -13.58 -12.65 11.53
C SER A 45 -12.46 -12.14 12.46
N GLY A 46 -11.23 -12.60 12.24
CA GLY A 46 -10.06 -12.22 13.06
C GLY A 46 -9.63 -10.75 12.92
N MET A 47 -9.90 -10.08 11.79
CA MET A 47 -9.50 -8.68 11.59
C MET A 47 -10.36 -7.68 12.39
N ASN A 48 -11.66 -7.96 12.58
CA ASN A 48 -12.52 -7.15 13.45
C ASN A 48 -12.13 -7.23 14.94
N GLN A 49 -11.47 -8.32 15.37
CA GLN A 49 -10.88 -8.39 16.71
C GLN A 49 -9.57 -7.59 16.83
N ARG A 50 -8.79 -7.42 15.75
CA ARG A 50 -7.53 -6.66 15.79
C ARG A 50 -7.71 -5.15 16.00
N LEU A 51 -8.83 -4.56 15.57
CA LEU A 51 -9.16 -3.17 15.93
C LEU A 51 -9.52 -3.00 17.42
N ASN A 52 -9.86 -4.07 18.13
CA ASN A 52 -10.05 -4.06 19.58
C ASN A 52 -8.76 -4.33 20.38
N ASN A 53 -7.70 -4.81 19.71
CA ASN A 53 -6.38 -5.10 20.28
C ASN A 53 -5.27 -4.15 19.77
N LEU A 54 -5.64 -2.98 19.24
CA LEU A 54 -4.75 -1.84 19.32
C LEU A 54 -4.71 -1.44 20.79
N ASP A 55 -3.57 -1.67 21.46
CA ASP A 55 -3.37 -1.30 22.86
C ASP A 55 -3.85 0.13 23.08
N ILE A 56 -4.93 0.25 23.86
CA ILE A 56 -5.52 1.53 24.22
C ILE A 56 -4.45 2.27 24.99
N ILE A 57 -4.03 3.42 24.45
CA ILE A 57 -3.11 4.34 25.11
C ILE A 57 -3.71 4.65 26.49
N ASP A 58 -3.05 4.19 27.55
CA ASP A 58 -3.39 4.58 28.92
C ASP A 58 -3.36 6.12 28.97
N PRO A 59 -4.49 6.79 29.28
CA PRO A 59 -4.53 8.24 29.25
C PRO A 59 -3.66 8.78 30.39
N VAL A 60 -2.45 9.21 30.05
CA VAL A 60 -1.56 9.94 30.96
C VAL A 60 -2.37 11.05 31.61
N ALA A 61 -2.51 10.97 32.94
CA ALA A 61 -3.43 11.79 33.72
C ALA A 61 -3.06 13.27 33.65
N ASN A 62 -3.58 13.96 32.63
CA ASN A 62 -3.44 15.40 32.50
C ASN A 62 -4.41 16.07 33.49
N LYS A 63 -3.89 16.96 34.34
CA LYS A 63 -4.64 17.53 35.47
C LYS A 63 -5.88 18.27 34.96
N GLN A 64 -7.05 17.92 35.49
CA GLN A 64 -8.30 18.61 35.22
C GLN A 64 -8.17 20.09 35.59
N SER A 65 -8.44 20.97 34.62
CA SER A 65 -8.92 22.32 34.89
C SER A 65 -10.45 22.30 34.80
N GLU A 66 -11.12 22.50 35.93
CA GLU A 66 -12.58 22.56 35.97
C GLU A 66 -13.09 23.80 35.21
N PHE A 67 -13.79 23.57 34.10
CA PHE A 67 -14.53 24.63 33.41
C PHE A 67 -16.02 24.48 33.72
N VAL A 68 -16.54 25.38 34.54
CA VAL A 68 -17.96 25.41 34.91
C VAL A 68 -18.79 25.87 33.70
N LEU A 69 -19.61 24.96 33.15
CA LEU A 69 -20.57 25.28 32.10
C LEU A 69 -21.90 25.76 32.72
N GLN A 70 -22.19 27.06 32.60
CA GLN A 70 -23.56 27.57 32.76
C GLN A 70 -24.32 27.41 31.44
N ALA A 71 -25.48 26.77 31.49
CA ALA A 71 -26.38 26.65 30.36
C ALA A 71 -27.18 27.95 30.15
N GLY A 72 -27.18 28.50 28.93
CA GLY A 72 -27.94 29.71 28.63
C GLY A 72 -27.99 30.13 27.17
N SER A 73 -29.19 30.04 26.59
CA SER A 73 -29.69 30.78 25.42
C SER A 73 -29.03 30.57 24.04
N THR A 74 -29.87 30.16 23.08
CA THR A 74 -29.59 30.09 21.65
C THR A 74 -29.39 31.48 21.03
N ALA A 75 -28.14 31.83 20.70
CA ALA A 75 -27.83 32.90 19.77
C ALA A 75 -26.59 32.53 18.95
N SER A 76 -26.68 32.61 17.61
CA SER A 76 -25.57 32.29 16.70
C SER A 76 -24.50 33.39 16.75
N LYS A 77 -23.65 33.36 17.77
CA LYS A 77 -22.43 34.16 17.85
C LYS A 77 -21.33 33.43 17.09
N ARG A 78 -20.71 34.12 16.12
CA ARG A 78 -19.41 33.68 15.57
C ARG A 78 -18.43 33.57 16.74
N LEU A 79 -17.89 32.38 16.97
CA LEU A 79 -16.85 32.16 17.97
C LEU A 79 -15.64 33.03 17.61
N ALA A 80 -15.15 33.80 18.58
CA ALA A 80 -13.90 34.52 18.45
C ALA A 80 -12.74 33.51 18.33
N PRO A 81 -11.67 33.82 17.57
CA PRO A 81 -10.53 32.93 17.46
C PRO A 81 -9.89 32.74 18.84
N ILE A 82 -9.89 31.48 19.31
CA ILE A 82 -9.19 31.09 20.53
C ILE A 82 -7.70 31.37 20.30
N THR A 83 -7.12 32.24 21.12
CA THR A 83 -5.67 32.51 21.11
C THR A 83 -4.95 31.25 21.59
N ALA A 84 -4.49 30.43 20.64
CA ALA A 84 -3.86 29.16 20.92
C ALA A 84 -2.56 29.35 21.71
N ASN A 85 -2.57 28.94 22.98
CA ASN A 85 -1.33 28.62 23.68
C ASN A 85 -0.61 27.53 22.88
N LYS A 86 0.69 27.71 22.63
CA LYS A 86 1.53 26.71 21.95
C LYS A 86 1.77 25.51 22.88
N SER A 87 0.78 24.65 23.02
CA SER A 87 0.98 23.28 23.49
C SER A 87 1.92 22.56 22.51
N SER A 88 2.82 21.72 23.03
CA SER A 88 3.64 20.85 22.19
C SER A 88 2.77 20.02 21.23
N PRO A 89 3.18 19.81 19.97
CA PRO A 89 2.40 19.02 19.03
C PRO A 89 2.22 17.60 19.55
N VAL A 90 0.98 17.12 19.55
CA VAL A 90 0.65 15.74 19.97
C VAL A 90 1.11 14.79 18.86
N THR A 91 1.99 13.85 19.20
CA THR A 91 2.49 12.82 18.27
C THR A 91 1.81 11.47 18.49
N ASP A 92 1.85 10.62 17.47
CA ASP A 92 1.53 9.21 17.59
C ASP A 92 2.67 8.41 18.29
N PRO A 93 2.48 7.11 18.59
CA PRO A 93 3.53 6.26 19.19
C PRO A 93 4.79 6.08 18.34
N ALA A 94 4.77 6.39 17.04
CA ALA A 94 5.95 6.39 16.18
C ALA A 94 6.62 7.79 16.05
N GLY A 95 6.12 8.79 16.79
CA GLY A 95 6.66 10.15 16.85
C GLY A 95 6.20 11.07 15.70
N PHE A 96 5.14 10.70 14.97
CA PHE A 96 4.60 11.51 13.87
C PHE A 96 3.53 12.50 14.37
N PRO A 97 3.52 13.76 13.90
CA PRO A 97 2.49 14.74 14.28
C PRO A 97 1.06 14.26 13.95
N THR A 98 0.17 14.41 14.93
CA THR A 98 -1.28 14.19 14.76
C THR A 98 -2.00 15.49 14.43
N SER A 99 -3.13 15.38 13.72
CA SER A 99 -4.05 16.50 13.47
C SER A 99 -5.19 16.50 14.49
N ASP A 100 -5.83 17.65 14.67
CA ASP A 100 -7.07 17.77 15.45
C ASP A 100 -8.17 16.81 14.93
N PHE A 101 -8.20 16.55 13.62
CA PHE A 101 -9.07 15.55 13.02
C PHE A 101 -8.78 14.14 13.56
N PHE A 102 -7.51 13.72 13.58
CA PHE A 102 -7.12 12.42 14.14
C PHE A 102 -7.53 12.29 15.62
N GLN A 103 -7.25 13.30 16.43
CA GLN A 103 -7.58 13.31 17.86
C GLN A 103 -9.10 13.25 18.09
N ARG A 104 -9.89 14.02 17.32
CA ARG A 104 -11.36 13.99 17.38
C ARG A 104 -11.94 12.63 16.97
N ALA A 105 -11.41 12.00 15.93
CA ALA A 105 -11.83 10.65 15.52
C ALA A 105 -11.56 9.63 16.63
N ASN A 106 -10.37 9.64 17.22
CA ASN A 106 -10.03 8.74 18.33
C ASN A 106 -10.91 8.97 19.56
N HIS A 107 -11.20 10.24 19.90
CA HIS A 107 -12.13 10.56 20.99
C HIS A 107 -13.53 9.94 20.76
N LEU A 108 -14.09 10.04 19.55
CA LEU A 108 -15.38 9.43 19.22
C LEU A 108 -15.37 7.89 19.30
N ILE A 109 -14.26 7.25 18.93
CA ILE A 109 -14.09 5.80 19.07
C ILE A 109 -14.09 5.39 20.55
N VAL A 110 -13.45 6.18 21.42
CA VAL A 110 -13.36 5.91 22.87
C VAL A 110 -14.71 6.13 23.57
N THR A 111 -15.48 7.16 23.21
CA THR A 111 -16.76 7.47 23.89
C THR A 111 -17.95 6.58 23.49
N ARG A 112 -17.88 5.85 22.37
CA ARG A 112 -18.78 4.73 21.99
C ARG A 112 -20.30 5.01 21.89
N GLU A 113 -20.74 6.27 21.79
CA GLU A 113 -22.16 6.65 21.68
C GLU A 113 -22.84 6.32 20.32
N GLY A 114 -23.17 5.05 20.08
CA GLY A 114 -23.98 4.62 18.93
C GLY A 114 -23.15 4.19 17.71
N LYS A 115 -22.96 2.87 17.58
CA LYS A 115 -21.86 2.25 16.81
C LYS A 115 -21.78 2.62 15.32
N GLU A 116 -22.89 2.57 14.57
CA GLU A 116 -22.86 2.68 13.11
C GLU A 116 -22.71 4.13 12.62
N LYS A 117 -23.50 5.06 13.17
CA LYS A 117 -23.41 6.48 12.82
C LYS A 117 -22.06 7.09 13.23
N ILE A 118 -21.44 6.59 14.30
CA ILE A 118 -20.06 6.94 14.66
C ILE A 118 -19.07 6.53 13.57
N PHE A 119 -19.19 5.33 12.99
CA PHE A 119 -18.19 4.84 12.03
C PHE A 119 -18.07 5.75 10.79
N ASN A 120 -19.19 6.11 10.18
CA ASN A 120 -19.18 7.01 9.01
C ASN A 120 -18.61 8.39 9.37
N ASN A 121 -19.03 8.97 10.51
CA ASN A 121 -18.48 10.23 10.99
C ASN A 121 -16.95 10.16 11.24
N VAL A 122 -16.47 9.04 11.80
CA VAL A 122 -15.04 8.79 12.07
C VAL A 122 -14.25 8.68 10.76
N MET A 123 -14.79 7.97 9.76
CA MET A 123 -14.20 7.87 8.43
C MET A 123 -14.10 9.23 7.73
N ASP A 124 -15.16 10.04 7.76
CA ASP A 124 -15.16 11.40 7.19
C ASP A 124 -14.15 12.32 7.89
N ILE A 125 -13.99 12.18 9.21
CA ILE A 125 -13.00 12.95 10.00
C ILE A 125 -11.57 12.49 9.66
N TRP A 126 -11.30 11.18 9.57
CA TRP A 126 -9.99 10.69 9.12
C TRP A 126 -9.70 11.09 7.68
N GLN A 127 -10.70 11.14 6.78
CA GLN A 127 -10.50 11.65 5.42
C GLN A 127 -10.01 13.09 5.43
N GLN A 128 -10.69 13.99 6.16
CA GLN A 128 -10.28 15.39 6.29
C GLN A 128 -8.86 15.52 6.88
N GLY A 129 -8.52 14.72 7.89
CA GLY A 129 -7.14 14.68 8.41
C GLY A 129 -6.12 14.19 7.37
N ALA A 130 -6.45 13.19 6.56
CA ALA A 130 -5.60 12.70 5.48
C ALA A 130 -5.40 13.75 4.38
N GLU A 131 -6.46 14.50 4.03
CA GLU A 131 -6.42 15.62 3.09
C GLU A 131 -5.52 16.76 3.61
N THR A 132 -5.50 17.05 4.92
CA THR A 132 -4.52 17.98 5.54
C THR A 132 -3.09 17.44 5.61
N GLY A 133 -2.84 16.21 5.15
CA GLY A 133 -1.51 15.60 5.16
C GLY A 133 -1.16 14.83 6.43
N CYS A 134 -2.09 14.60 7.36
CA CYS A 134 -1.80 13.89 8.62
C CYS A 134 -1.65 12.37 8.38
N ILE A 135 -0.45 11.83 8.62
CA ILE A 135 -0.14 10.42 8.31
C ILE A 135 -0.96 9.43 9.17
N PRO A 136 -1.13 9.62 10.49
CA PRO A 136 -2.04 8.79 11.29
C PRO A 136 -3.47 8.74 10.73
N SER A 137 -3.99 9.86 10.20
CA SER A 137 -5.29 9.91 9.52
C SER A 137 -5.29 9.16 8.18
N MET A 138 -4.23 9.30 7.37
CA MET A 138 -4.06 8.54 6.12
C MET A 138 -4.09 7.03 6.38
N ILE A 139 -3.36 6.57 7.39
CA ILE A 139 -3.24 5.17 7.78
C ILE A 139 -4.62 4.61 8.20
N ASN A 140 -5.37 5.33 9.03
CA ASN A 140 -6.66 4.83 9.52
C ASN A 140 -7.75 4.88 8.43
N TYR A 141 -7.81 5.97 7.65
CA TYR A 141 -8.73 6.04 6.52
C TYR A 141 -8.43 4.96 5.47
N ALA A 142 -7.18 4.85 5.03
CA ALA A 142 -6.80 3.86 4.04
C ALA A 142 -6.88 2.42 4.57
N GLY A 143 -6.61 2.19 5.87
CA GLY A 143 -6.71 0.88 6.51
C GLY A 143 -8.12 0.28 6.54
N ASN A 144 -9.14 1.16 6.53
CA ASN A 144 -10.54 0.77 6.38
C ASN A 144 -10.94 0.71 4.90
N THR A 145 -10.63 1.74 4.10
CA THR A 145 -10.98 1.80 2.67
C THR A 145 -10.37 0.65 1.86
N SER A 146 -9.15 0.19 2.19
CA SER A 146 -8.46 -0.88 1.45
C SER A 146 -9.00 -2.29 1.70
N GLN A 147 -9.99 -2.44 2.59
CA GLN A 147 -10.69 -3.72 2.75
C GLN A 147 -11.57 -4.02 1.54
N HIS A 148 -12.18 -2.98 0.95
CA HIS A 148 -13.08 -3.10 -0.21
C HIS A 148 -12.54 -2.41 -1.48
N LYS A 149 -11.69 -1.38 -1.32
CA LYS A 149 -11.17 -0.54 -2.41
C LYS A 149 -9.66 -0.29 -2.24
N PRO A 150 -8.82 -1.34 -2.34
CA PRO A 150 -7.38 -1.25 -2.08
C PRO A 150 -6.67 -0.23 -2.99
N HIS A 151 -7.20 0.04 -4.18
CA HIS A 151 -6.64 1.01 -5.13
C HIS A 151 -6.83 2.47 -4.69
N LEU A 152 -7.84 2.76 -3.86
CA LEU A 152 -8.05 4.08 -3.26
C LEU A 152 -7.20 4.30 -2.00
N GLY A 153 -6.89 3.22 -1.27
CA GLY A 153 -5.98 3.27 -0.13
C GLY A 153 -4.50 3.29 -0.51
N LEU A 154 -4.13 2.61 -1.60
CA LEU A 154 -2.75 2.56 -2.15
C LEU A 154 -2.04 3.92 -2.16
N PRO A 155 -2.56 5.01 -2.77
CA PRO A 155 -1.86 6.28 -2.81
C PRO A 155 -1.66 6.92 -1.42
N LEU A 156 -2.56 6.68 -0.46
CA LEU A 156 -2.45 7.20 0.90
C LEU A 156 -1.45 6.41 1.74
N LEU A 157 -1.43 5.08 1.59
CA LEU A 157 -0.44 4.22 2.25
C LEU A 157 0.95 4.42 1.66
N LEU A 158 1.07 4.59 0.35
CA LEU A 158 2.32 4.95 -0.33
C LEU A 158 2.81 6.35 0.09
N GLU A 159 1.91 7.33 0.22
CA GLU A 159 2.23 8.67 0.74
C GLU A 159 2.73 8.63 2.20
N GLY A 160 2.10 7.81 3.06
CA GLY A 160 2.59 7.57 4.43
C GLY A 160 3.93 6.83 4.47
N ALA A 161 4.15 5.88 3.55
CA ALA A 161 5.37 5.10 3.44
C ALA A 161 6.57 5.96 2.96
N ILE A 162 6.42 6.79 1.92
CA ILE A 162 7.50 7.68 1.45
C ILE A 162 7.85 8.77 2.47
N ARG A 163 6.96 9.06 3.43
CA ARG A 163 7.22 9.95 4.57
C ARG A 163 7.85 9.24 5.78
N GLY A 164 8.17 7.96 5.65
CA GLY A 164 8.91 7.21 6.66
C GLY A 164 8.07 6.44 7.68
N HIS A 165 6.74 6.38 7.56
CA HIS A 165 5.91 5.80 8.63
C HIS A 165 5.85 4.26 8.55
N PRO A 166 6.38 3.52 9.55
CA PRO A 166 6.54 2.07 9.44
C PRO A 166 5.19 1.32 9.36
N HIS A 167 4.18 1.76 10.11
CA HIS A 167 2.84 1.15 10.00
C HIS A 167 2.17 1.41 8.64
N ALA A 168 2.44 2.53 7.96
CA ALA A 168 1.93 2.76 6.60
C ALA A 168 2.56 1.76 5.61
N VAL A 169 3.84 1.43 5.78
CA VAL A 169 4.50 0.36 5.00
C VAL A 169 3.84 -1.00 5.24
N VAL A 170 3.60 -1.39 6.50
CA VAL A 170 2.96 -2.69 6.80
C VAL A 170 1.60 -2.77 6.10
N LEU A 171 0.75 -1.75 6.23
CA LEU A 171 -0.54 -1.74 5.54
C LEU A 171 -0.39 -1.68 4.01
N LEU A 172 0.61 -0.97 3.46
CA LEU A 172 0.87 -0.93 2.02
C LEU A 172 1.21 -2.31 1.46
N VAL A 173 2.01 -3.10 2.20
CA VAL A 173 2.30 -4.49 1.83
C VAL A 173 1.04 -5.33 2.00
N ASP A 174 0.53 -5.48 3.23
CA ASP A 174 -0.53 -6.42 3.62
C ASP A 174 -1.88 -6.14 2.91
N GLN A 175 -2.23 -4.87 2.69
CA GLN A 175 -3.55 -4.49 2.17
C GLN A 175 -3.57 -4.10 0.69
N CYS A 176 -2.41 -3.79 0.09
CA CYS A 176 -2.33 -3.49 -1.34
C CYS A 176 -1.48 -4.54 -2.08
N TYR A 177 -0.20 -4.69 -1.78
CA TYR A 177 0.67 -5.57 -2.58
C TYR A 177 0.41 -7.06 -2.38
N GLU A 178 -0.08 -7.52 -1.22
CA GLU A 178 -0.50 -8.92 -1.05
C GLU A 178 -1.81 -9.23 -1.79
N LYS A 179 -2.62 -8.21 -2.11
CA LYS A 179 -3.91 -8.34 -2.80
C LYS A 179 -3.83 -8.06 -4.31
N SER A 180 -2.66 -7.82 -4.88
CA SER A 180 -2.55 -7.42 -6.28
C SER A 180 -2.66 -8.61 -7.23
N GLU A 181 -3.26 -8.37 -8.40
CA GLU A 181 -3.46 -9.38 -9.44
C GLU A 181 -2.92 -8.87 -10.79
N PRO A 182 -2.33 -9.73 -11.65
CA PRO A 182 -2.30 -11.19 -11.53
C PRO A 182 -1.21 -11.72 -10.58
N LEU A 183 -0.23 -10.89 -10.20
CA LEU A 183 0.90 -11.28 -9.35
C LEU A 183 1.16 -10.25 -8.25
N ARG A 184 1.76 -10.72 -7.15
CA ARG A 184 2.27 -9.90 -6.05
C ARG A 184 3.60 -9.24 -6.44
N PRO A 185 3.76 -7.92 -6.28
CA PRO A 185 5.02 -7.24 -6.59
C PRO A 185 6.05 -7.43 -5.47
N PHE A 186 6.59 -8.66 -5.36
CA PHE A 186 7.58 -9.04 -4.35
C PHE A 186 8.75 -8.05 -4.28
N SER A 187 9.18 -7.55 -5.44
CA SER A 187 10.28 -6.58 -5.54
C SER A 187 9.98 -5.28 -4.78
N LEU A 188 8.72 -4.82 -4.78
CA LEU A 188 8.28 -3.65 -4.01
C LEU A 188 8.14 -4.00 -2.52
N CYS A 189 7.56 -5.15 -2.17
CA CYS A 189 7.49 -5.61 -0.78
C CYS A 189 8.88 -5.60 -0.11
N MET A 190 9.87 -6.21 -0.77
CA MET A 190 11.26 -6.26 -0.29
C MET A 190 11.89 -4.88 -0.08
N TYR A 191 11.65 -3.93 -0.99
CA TYR A 191 12.11 -2.56 -0.84
C TYR A 191 11.54 -1.91 0.43
N TRP A 192 10.23 -2.05 0.66
CA TRP A 192 9.57 -1.45 1.81
C TRP A 192 9.94 -2.11 3.14
N SER A 193 10.10 -3.43 3.17
CA SER A 193 10.60 -4.13 4.37
C SER A 193 12.02 -3.71 4.75
N LYS A 194 12.90 -3.46 3.77
CA LYS A 194 14.22 -2.84 3.99
C LYS A 194 14.10 -1.45 4.64
N MET A 195 13.16 -0.62 4.20
CA MET A 195 12.94 0.70 4.79
C MET A 195 12.48 0.61 6.26
N VAL A 196 11.52 -0.26 6.59
CA VAL A 196 11.05 -0.45 7.98
C VAL A 196 12.18 -0.91 8.90
N LYS A 197 12.99 -1.87 8.45
CA LYS A 197 14.18 -2.35 9.18
C LYS A 197 15.17 -1.22 9.49
N ASN A 198 15.34 -0.27 8.57
CA ASN A 198 16.20 0.89 8.77
C ASN A 198 15.62 1.93 9.75
N TRP A 199 14.29 2.13 9.77
CA TRP A 199 13.66 3.17 10.60
C TRP A 199 13.35 2.73 12.03
N VAL A 200 12.99 1.46 12.25
CA VAL A 200 12.61 0.93 13.57
C VAL A 200 13.81 0.27 14.26
N GLY A 201 14.88 -0.02 13.53
CA GLY A 201 15.99 -0.83 14.02
C GLY A 201 15.61 -2.29 14.19
N ILE A 202 16.41 -3.02 14.97
CA ILE A 202 16.25 -4.48 15.17
C ILE A 202 15.19 -4.79 16.25
N GLU A 203 14.91 -3.85 17.15
CA GLU A 203 14.19 -4.10 18.42
C GLU A 203 12.68 -3.81 18.37
N GLY A 204 12.14 -3.48 17.20
CA GLY A 204 10.72 -3.23 17.02
C GLY A 204 9.86 -4.50 17.09
N GLU A 205 9.58 -5.02 18.28
CA GLU A 205 8.78 -6.23 18.51
C GLU A 205 7.43 -6.19 17.76
N LYS A 206 6.78 -5.02 17.72
CA LYS A 206 5.55 -4.75 16.94
C LYS A 206 5.65 -5.10 15.44
N TYR A 207 6.86 -5.07 14.88
CA TYR A 207 7.14 -5.35 13.46
C TYR A 207 7.93 -6.65 13.26
N ARG A 208 8.23 -7.42 14.32
CA ARG A 208 9.06 -8.62 14.25
C ARG A 208 8.52 -9.65 13.24
N LYS A 209 7.21 -9.94 13.29
CA LYS A 209 6.55 -10.87 12.35
C LYS A 209 6.73 -10.45 10.88
N PHE A 210 6.52 -9.16 10.58
CA PHE A 210 6.69 -8.59 9.23
C PHE A 210 8.15 -8.70 8.74
N LEU A 211 9.13 -8.56 9.64
CA LEU A 211 10.55 -8.74 9.33
C LEU A 211 10.98 -10.23 9.27
N GLU A 212 10.27 -11.14 9.94
CA GLU A 212 10.46 -12.59 9.78
C GLU A 212 9.93 -13.07 8.42
N GLU A 213 8.80 -12.54 7.97
CA GLU A 213 8.22 -12.79 6.64
C GLU A 213 9.12 -12.25 5.51
N GLU A 214 9.75 -11.08 5.71
CA GLU A 214 10.79 -10.57 4.80
C GLU A 214 11.93 -11.58 4.61
N LYS A 215 12.49 -12.13 5.69
CA LYS A 215 13.59 -13.11 5.59
C LYS A 215 13.22 -14.34 4.78
N LYS A 216 11.95 -14.77 4.83
CA LYS A 216 11.46 -15.90 4.01
C LYS A 216 11.40 -15.49 2.53
N MET A 217 10.71 -14.39 2.21
CA MET A 217 10.62 -13.87 0.83
C MET A 217 11.99 -13.58 0.22
N ASN A 218 12.94 -13.09 1.03
CA ASN A 218 14.32 -12.80 0.64
C ASN A 218 15.03 -14.09 0.16
N ASN A 219 14.96 -15.17 0.95
CA ASN A 219 15.51 -16.46 0.54
C ASN A 219 14.88 -16.95 -0.77
N ASP A 220 13.56 -16.86 -0.90
CA ASP A 220 12.85 -17.34 -2.08
C ASP A 220 13.25 -16.55 -3.35
N LEU A 221 13.30 -15.21 -3.26
CA LEU A 221 13.55 -14.30 -4.38
C LEU A 221 14.96 -14.37 -4.97
N TYR A 222 15.98 -14.57 -4.13
CA TYR A 222 17.38 -14.64 -4.58
C TYR A 222 17.83 -16.05 -4.95
N LYS A 223 17.35 -17.08 -4.24
CA LYS A 223 17.80 -18.47 -4.41
C LYS A 223 17.02 -19.27 -5.44
N HIS A 224 15.92 -18.73 -6.00
CA HIS A 224 15.14 -19.39 -7.04
C HIS A 224 14.94 -18.48 -8.24
N CYS A 225 14.77 -19.08 -9.42
CA CYS A 225 14.32 -18.37 -10.61
C CYS A 225 12.85 -17.94 -10.46
N ASN A 226 12.57 -16.64 -10.56
CA ASN A 226 11.23 -16.04 -10.36
C ASN A 226 10.13 -16.61 -11.28
N ILE A 227 10.50 -17.26 -12.39
CA ILE A 227 9.55 -17.84 -13.36
C ILE A 227 9.46 -19.37 -13.30
N CYS A 228 10.59 -20.09 -13.21
CA CYS A 228 10.58 -21.55 -13.29
C CYS A 228 10.92 -22.26 -11.97
N GLY A 229 11.09 -21.53 -10.87
CA GLY A 229 11.33 -22.08 -9.53
C GLY A 229 12.68 -22.78 -9.33
N LYS A 230 13.51 -22.93 -10.38
CA LYS A 230 14.83 -23.58 -10.27
C LYS A 230 15.70 -22.91 -9.22
N GLN A 231 16.17 -23.70 -8.25
CA GLN A 231 17.06 -23.25 -7.19
C GLN A 231 18.50 -23.04 -7.71
N GLU A 232 19.20 -22.08 -7.12
CA GLU A 232 20.64 -21.85 -7.31
C GLU A 232 21.45 -23.09 -6.88
N SER A 233 22.41 -23.49 -7.73
CA SER A 233 23.29 -24.64 -7.51
C SER A 233 24.52 -24.56 -8.43
N ASP A 234 25.50 -25.45 -8.27
CA ASP A 234 26.69 -25.52 -9.14
C ASP A 234 26.36 -25.68 -10.64
N LEU A 235 25.15 -26.14 -10.98
CA LEU A 235 24.64 -26.29 -12.34
C LEU A 235 23.67 -25.17 -12.78
N VAL A 236 23.22 -24.32 -11.86
CA VAL A 236 22.22 -23.27 -12.08
C VAL A 236 22.68 -21.96 -11.43
N ASP A 237 23.38 -21.16 -12.24
CA ASP A 237 23.83 -19.81 -11.90
C ASP A 237 22.68 -18.81 -12.12
N LEU A 238 22.22 -18.16 -11.04
CA LEU A 238 21.11 -17.20 -11.08
C LEU A 238 21.60 -15.77 -11.32
N LYS A 239 20.94 -15.05 -12.24
CA LYS A 239 21.25 -13.65 -12.57
C LYS A 239 20.11 -12.72 -12.13
N THR A 240 20.44 -11.70 -11.35
CA THR A 240 19.47 -10.69 -10.92
C THR A 240 19.16 -9.69 -12.03
N CYS A 241 17.94 -9.11 -12.01
CA CYS A 241 17.56 -8.10 -12.99
C CYS A 241 18.53 -6.91 -13.00
N ASN A 242 19.12 -6.60 -14.16
CA ASN A 242 20.06 -5.48 -14.29
C ASN A 242 19.47 -4.09 -13.97
N GLY A 243 18.14 -3.93 -13.98
CA GLY A 243 17.47 -2.67 -13.69
C GLY A 243 17.30 -2.35 -12.20
N CYS A 244 16.83 -3.31 -11.40
CA CYS A 244 16.54 -3.11 -9.97
C CYS A 244 17.33 -4.04 -9.03
N LYS A 245 18.04 -5.04 -9.57
CA LYS A 245 18.89 -5.99 -8.83
C LYS A 245 18.18 -6.88 -7.79
N LEU A 246 16.85 -7.01 -7.89
CA LEU A 246 16.03 -7.80 -6.96
C LEU A 246 15.75 -9.24 -7.45
N PRO A 247 14.79 -9.53 -8.36
CA PRO A 247 14.49 -10.91 -8.74
C PRO A 247 15.64 -11.58 -9.51
N SER A 248 15.84 -12.86 -9.19
CA SER A 248 16.79 -13.77 -9.83
C SER A 248 16.15 -14.59 -10.96
N TYR A 249 16.93 -14.88 -12.01
CA TYR A 249 16.53 -15.72 -13.14
C TYR A 249 17.65 -16.67 -13.56
N CYS A 250 17.31 -17.93 -13.87
CA CYS A 250 18.28 -18.91 -14.39
C CYS A 250 18.63 -18.71 -15.88
N SER A 251 17.91 -17.85 -16.60
CA SER A 251 18.15 -17.58 -18.02
C SER A 251 17.55 -16.24 -18.44
N LYS A 252 18.06 -15.69 -19.55
CA LYS A 252 17.48 -14.51 -20.22
C LYS A 252 16.04 -14.76 -20.67
N GLN A 253 15.68 -15.99 -21.06
CA GLN A 253 14.32 -16.35 -21.46
C GLN A 253 13.33 -16.19 -20.31
N CYS A 254 13.67 -16.71 -19.11
CA CYS A 254 12.85 -16.50 -17.91
C CYS A 254 12.71 -15.02 -17.57
N GLN A 255 13.79 -14.22 -17.70
CA GLN A 255 13.70 -12.78 -17.49
C GLN A 255 12.79 -12.08 -18.52
N THR A 256 12.82 -12.50 -19.79
CA THR A 256 11.95 -11.94 -20.84
C THR A 256 10.48 -12.26 -20.56
N ILE A 257 10.14 -13.49 -20.16
CA ILE A 257 8.76 -13.87 -19.82
C ILE A 257 8.23 -12.99 -18.67
N ASP A 258 8.99 -12.82 -17.60
CA ASP A 258 8.59 -11.94 -16.46
C ASP A 258 8.46 -10.46 -16.85
N TRP A 259 9.19 -10.03 -17.88
CA TRP A 259 9.20 -8.65 -18.36
C TRP A 259 8.06 -8.33 -19.36
N GLU A 260 7.63 -9.32 -20.13
CA GLU A 260 6.64 -9.15 -21.21
C GLU A 260 5.25 -9.64 -20.81
N GLU A 261 5.16 -10.76 -20.08
CA GLU A 261 3.92 -11.39 -19.63
C GLU A 261 3.67 -11.15 -18.12
N GLY A 262 4.75 -10.98 -17.34
CA GLY A 262 4.70 -10.72 -15.90
C GLY A 262 4.55 -9.24 -15.51
N THR A 263 4.60 -8.99 -14.20
CA THR A 263 4.45 -7.65 -13.60
C THR A 263 5.79 -6.91 -13.44
N HIS A 264 6.90 -7.62 -13.62
CA HIS A 264 8.23 -7.15 -13.24
C HIS A 264 8.64 -5.84 -13.93
N LYS A 265 8.25 -5.62 -15.19
CA LYS A 265 8.54 -4.39 -15.94
C LYS A 265 8.04 -3.13 -15.22
N ASN A 266 6.83 -3.19 -14.68
CA ASN A 266 6.19 -2.06 -14.01
C ASN A 266 6.81 -1.82 -12.63
N GLU A 267 7.01 -2.88 -11.86
CA GLU A 267 7.72 -2.87 -10.58
C GLU A 267 9.14 -2.32 -10.71
N CYS A 268 9.92 -2.83 -11.66
CA CYS A 268 11.30 -2.42 -11.92
C CYS A 268 11.40 -0.92 -12.22
N ASN A 269 10.40 -0.35 -12.91
CA ASN A 269 10.36 1.08 -13.18
C ASN A 269 9.97 1.91 -11.94
N GLN A 270 9.04 1.43 -11.09
CA GLN A 270 8.76 2.08 -9.81
C GLN A 270 9.95 1.99 -8.84
N LEU A 271 10.64 0.85 -8.79
CA LEU A 271 11.85 0.65 -7.98
C LEU A 271 12.98 1.58 -8.40
N LYS A 272 13.21 1.79 -9.71
CA LYS A 272 14.17 2.81 -10.18
C LYS A 272 13.82 4.21 -9.71
N ILE A 273 12.53 4.55 -9.57
CA ILE A 273 12.09 5.82 -8.98
C ILE A 273 12.42 5.85 -7.48
N LEU A 274 12.04 4.80 -6.73
CA LEU A 274 12.26 4.72 -5.28
C LEU A 274 13.76 4.70 -4.91
N MET A 275 14.59 3.87 -5.55
CA MET A 275 16.04 3.82 -5.33
C MET A 275 16.75 5.15 -5.69
N LYS A 276 16.21 5.92 -6.65
CA LYS A 276 16.83 7.18 -7.11
C LYS A 276 16.34 8.42 -6.34
N TYR A 277 15.09 8.43 -5.88
CA TYR A 277 14.44 9.63 -5.34
C TYR A 277 13.86 9.47 -3.93
N HIS A 278 13.73 8.24 -3.42
CA HIS A 278 13.33 7.99 -2.02
C HIS A 278 14.53 7.54 -1.19
N GLU A 279 15.21 6.44 -1.58
CA GLU A 279 16.26 5.80 -0.78
C GLU A 279 17.39 6.75 -0.29
N PRO A 280 17.93 7.68 -1.12
CA PRO A 280 18.97 8.61 -0.66
C PRO A 280 18.47 9.68 0.32
N TYR A 281 17.16 9.91 0.38
CA TYR A 281 16.51 11.00 1.13
C TYR A 281 15.55 10.49 2.22
N ALA A 282 15.37 9.17 2.36
CA ALA A 282 14.31 8.57 3.18
C ALA A 282 14.40 8.99 4.66
N ASN A 283 15.61 9.07 5.21
CA ASN A 283 15.81 9.51 6.59
C ASN A 283 15.61 11.02 6.74
N GLU A 284 16.15 11.83 5.82
CA GLU A 284 15.95 13.29 5.81
C GLU A 284 14.46 13.64 5.74
N ILE A 285 13.71 12.99 4.85
CA ILE A 285 12.27 13.15 4.69
C ILE A 285 11.55 12.76 6.00
N ARG A 286 11.88 11.60 6.58
CA ARG A 286 11.28 11.13 7.85
C ARG A 286 11.55 12.12 9.00
N GLU A 287 12.78 12.60 9.13
CA GLU A 287 13.18 13.53 10.20
C GLU A 287 12.49 14.90 10.08
N GLN A 288 12.39 15.46 8.86
CA GLN A 288 11.66 16.70 8.59
C GLN A 288 10.17 16.55 8.95
N ILE A 289 9.55 15.43 8.57
CA ILE A 289 8.15 15.12 8.92
C ILE A 289 7.95 14.97 10.44
N MET A 290 8.86 14.28 11.14
CA MET A 290 8.77 14.11 12.61
C MET A 290 8.95 15.44 13.36
N ARG A 291 9.75 16.37 12.81
CA ARG A 291 9.87 17.75 13.32
C ARG A 291 8.60 18.58 13.12
N GLY A 292 7.73 18.17 12.21
CA GLY A 292 6.53 18.92 11.80
C GLY A 292 6.79 19.93 10.69
N ASP A 293 7.87 19.77 9.92
CA ASP A 293 8.13 20.61 8.74
C ASP A 293 7.02 20.38 7.68
N ASP A 294 6.53 21.43 7.03
CA ASP A 294 5.44 21.33 6.05
C ASP A 294 5.88 20.46 4.85
N PRO A 295 5.22 19.32 4.58
CA PRO A 295 5.53 18.44 3.46
C PRO A 295 5.64 19.18 2.12
N LYS A 296 4.85 20.24 1.88
CA LYS A 296 4.86 21.02 0.64
C LYS A 296 6.18 21.74 0.39
N THR A 297 6.92 22.08 1.44
CA THR A 297 8.22 22.77 1.37
C THR A 297 9.38 21.83 1.06
N MET A 298 9.21 20.53 1.30
CA MET A 298 10.25 19.50 1.16
C MET A 298 10.47 19.14 -0.32
N ILE A 299 11.49 19.76 -0.93
CA ILE A 299 11.79 19.62 -2.38
C ILE A 299 12.02 18.16 -2.81
N SER A 300 12.72 17.37 -1.99
CA SER A 300 12.97 15.94 -2.21
C SER A 300 11.66 15.15 -2.29
N LEU A 301 10.76 15.37 -1.32
CA LEU A 301 9.44 14.74 -1.25
C LEU A 301 8.53 15.16 -2.41
N GLN A 302 8.46 16.45 -2.77
CA GLN A 302 7.65 16.90 -3.93
C GLN A 302 8.12 16.26 -5.24
N LYS A 303 9.44 16.19 -5.44
CA LYS A 303 10.05 15.54 -6.60
C LYS A 303 9.72 14.05 -6.65
N LEU A 304 9.77 13.36 -5.50
CA LEU A 304 9.40 11.95 -5.37
C LEU A 304 7.92 11.71 -5.68
N ARG A 305 6.99 12.49 -5.10
CA ARG A 305 5.55 12.40 -5.38
C ARG A 305 5.26 12.55 -6.88
N ASN A 306 5.88 13.53 -7.52
CA ASN A 306 5.71 13.76 -8.96
C ASN A 306 6.22 12.56 -9.78
N LYS A 307 7.37 11.99 -9.42
CA LYS A 307 7.91 10.81 -10.10
C LYS A 307 7.11 9.53 -9.88
N LEU A 308 6.45 9.38 -8.74
CA LEU A 308 5.51 8.28 -8.47
C LEU A 308 4.12 8.50 -9.07
N GLY A 309 3.81 9.70 -9.58
CA GLY A 309 2.48 10.06 -10.07
C GLY A 309 1.44 10.21 -8.96
N LEU A 310 1.88 10.53 -7.74
CA LEU A 310 0.99 10.91 -6.64
C LEU A 310 0.39 12.31 -6.88
N THR A 311 1.12 13.21 -7.54
CA THR A 311 0.69 14.57 -7.94
C THR A 311 -0.13 14.62 -9.25
N ARG A 312 -0.97 13.61 -9.50
CA ARG A 312 -1.73 13.55 -10.76
C ARG A 312 -3.02 14.36 -10.62
N PRO A 313 -3.43 15.14 -11.63
CA PRO A 313 -4.75 15.79 -11.61
C PRO A 313 -5.87 14.75 -11.47
N ARG A 314 -6.83 14.97 -10.56
CA ARG A 314 -7.96 14.05 -10.31
C ARG A 314 -8.68 13.59 -11.59
N LYS A 315 -8.81 14.48 -12.58
CA LYS A 315 -9.43 14.18 -13.88
C LYS A 315 -8.78 13.02 -14.63
N GLU A 316 -7.49 12.72 -14.38
CA GLU A 316 -6.80 11.59 -15.03
C GLU A 316 -7.03 10.22 -14.36
N TYR A 317 -7.76 10.17 -13.25
CA TYR A 317 -8.05 8.93 -12.52
C TYR A 317 -9.47 8.90 -11.94
N GLU A 318 -10.33 9.85 -12.32
CA GLU A 318 -11.72 9.96 -11.86
C GLU A 318 -12.54 8.70 -12.21
N GLU A 319 -12.22 8.07 -13.34
CA GLU A 319 -12.80 6.78 -13.76
C GLU A 319 -12.51 5.60 -12.79
N TYR A 320 -11.48 5.70 -11.95
CA TYR A 320 -11.16 4.69 -10.93
C TYR A 320 -11.78 5.00 -9.55
N LEU A 321 -12.41 6.17 -9.39
CA LEU A 321 -12.98 6.61 -8.11
C LEU A 321 -14.45 6.20 -7.91
N ASP A 322 -15.17 5.89 -9.00
CA ASP A 322 -16.59 5.61 -9.00
C ASP A 322 -16.85 4.09 -9.01
N ASP A 323 -17.51 3.61 -7.95
CA ASP A 323 -17.86 2.20 -7.75
C ASP A 323 -18.73 1.64 -8.89
N SER A 324 -19.52 2.49 -9.55
CA SER A 324 -20.38 2.09 -10.67
C SER A 324 -19.60 1.94 -11.98
N ILE A 325 -18.48 2.65 -12.14
CA ILE A 325 -17.68 2.68 -13.39
C ILE A 325 -16.71 1.49 -13.48
N ILE A 326 -16.26 0.96 -12.34
CA ILE A 326 -15.34 -0.21 -12.26
C ILE A 326 -15.91 -1.44 -13.02
N PHE A 327 -17.23 -1.51 -13.23
CA PHE A 327 -17.88 -2.56 -14.01
C PHE A 327 -17.95 -2.34 -15.53
N GLN A 328 -17.71 -1.15 -16.08
CA GLN A 328 -18.09 -0.85 -17.49
C GLN A 328 -17.12 0.02 -18.32
N ILE A 329 -15.87 0.26 -17.91
CA ILE A 329 -14.92 0.97 -18.80
C ILE A 329 -14.73 0.18 -20.11
N ASN A 330 -15.25 0.72 -21.22
CA ASN A 330 -15.31 0.05 -22.52
C ASN A 330 -15.93 -1.37 -22.50
N ARG A 331 -16.89 -1.62 -21.59
CA ARG A 331 -17.49 -2.96 -21.30
C ARG A 331 -16.51 -3.98 -20.71
N VAL A 332 -15.35 -3.55 -20.21
CA VAL A 332 -14.42 -4.40 -19.47
C VAL A 332 -14.56 -4.07 -17.98
N THR A 333 -14.91 -5.07 -17.19
CA THR A 333 -14.83 -5.00 -15.72
C THR A 333 -13.35 -4.91 -15.33
N ILE A 334 -12.95 -3.83 -14.69
CA ILE A 334 -11.59 -3.68 -14.16
C ILE A 334 -11.57 -4.29 -12.76
N ASN A 335 -10.71 -5.27 -12.51
CA ASN A 335 -10.49 -5.73 -11.13
C ASN A 335 -9.64 -4.69 -10.38
N PRO A 336 -10.11 -4.10 -9.26
CA PRO A 336 -9.33 -3.17 -8.43
C PRO A 336 -7.94 -3.66 -8.05
N SER A 337 -7.75 -4.98 -7.87
CA SER A 337 -6.47 -5.63 -7.58
C SER A 337 -5.39 -5.36 -8.67
N THR A 338 -5.80 -5.15 -9.92
CA THR A 338 -4.87 -4.84 -11.03
C THR A 338 -4.32 -3.42 -10.99
N LEU A 339 -5.02 -2.50 -10.32
CA LEU A 339 -4.61 -1.10 -10.14
C LEU A 339 -3.57 -0.93 -9.01
N LEU A 340 -3.25 -2.02 -8.29
CA LEU A 340 -2.25 -2.07 -7.22
C LEU A 340 -0.82 -2.26 -7.74
N ILE A 341 -0.69 -2.77 -8.96
CA ILE A 341 0.58 -2.83 -9.70
C ILE A 341 0.84 -1.44 -10.30
N PRO A 342 2.10 -0.96 -10.34
CA PRO A 342 2.42 0.29 -11.02
C PRO A 342 2.06 0.25 -12.51
N ARG A 343 1.95 1.43 -13.12
CA ARG A 343 1.88 1.60 -14.57
C ARG A 343 3.24 1.27 -15.22
N ASN A 344 3.25 1.14 -16.55
CA ASN A 344 4.46 0.86 -17.33
C ASN A 344 5.63 1.86 -17.12
N ASN A 345 5.34 3.08 -16.66
CA ASN A 345 6.32 4.13 -16.33
C ASN A 345 6.71 4.16 -14.83
N GLY A 346 6.20 3.24 -14.01
CA GLY A 346 6.43 3.18 -12.56
C GLY A 346 5.51 4.08 -11.72
N THR A 347 4.56 4.81 -12.32
CA THR A 347 3.59 5.65 -11.60
C THR A 347 2.37 4.88 -11.12
N VAL A 348 1.67 5.40 -10.12
CA VAL A 348 0.38 4.83 -9.65
C VAL A 348 -0.80 5.20 -10.58
N TYR A 349 -1.85 4.37 -10.57
CA TYR A 349 -3.09 4.63 -11.30
C TYR A 349 -3.93 5.76 -10.68
N VAL A 350 -4.00 5.84 -9.35
CA VAL A 350 -4.74 6.84 -8.58
C VAL A 350 -3.75 7.74 -7.83
N GLY A 351 -3.89 9.07 -7.93
CA GLY A 351 -3.03 10.04 -7.22
C GLY A 351 -3.38 10.18 -5.74
N SER A 352 -2.52 10.84 -4.95
CA SER A 352 -2.85 11.21 -3.57
C SER A 352 -3.63 12.54 -3.53
N TRP A 353 -4.62 12.61 -2.65
CA TRP A 353 -5.63 13.67 -2.62
C TRP A 353 -5.13 15.00 -2.01
N THR A 354 -3.87 15.02 -1.53
CA THR A 354 -3.28 16.10 -0.71
C THR A 354 -2.98 17.41 -1.46
N GLU A 355 -3.30 17.50 -2.75
CA GLU A 355 -3.04 18.68 -3.60
C GLU A 355 -4.20 19.68 -3.66
N LYS A 356 -5.35 19.38 -3.04
CA LYS A 356 -6.52 20.28 -3.04
C LYS A 356 -6.45 21.44 -2.01
N MET A 357 -5.26 21.69 -1.43
CA MET A 357 -4.97 22.74 -0.46
C MET A 357 -3.68 23.46 -0.83
#